data_AF-A0A953XTY6-F1
#
_entry.id   AF-A0A953XTY6-F1
#
_cell.length_a   1.000
_cell.length_b   1.000
_cell.length_c   1.000
_cell.angle_alpha   90.00
_cell.angle_beta   90.00
_cell.angle_gamma   90.00
#
_symmetry.space_group_name_H-M   'P 1'
#
loop_
_entity.id
_entity.type
_entity.pdbx_description
1 polymer ?
#
loop_
_entity_poly.entity_id
_entity_poly.type
_entity_poly.pdbx_seq_one_letter_code
_entity_poly.pdbx_strand_id
1 'polypeptide(L)'
;MAGLVKMFGAGAMTNSIPEIRDTEVMFVIGSNTTEAHPIIAMEMKVARQRGAKLIVADPRKIWLAEHADIHMQLKPGTDVFLLNAMAKVIVDEGLVDQEFIDKHTEGWPALRDNLAKFTLEEAEKITRVPAALIREA
;
A
#
# COMPACT_ATOMS: atom_id res chain seq x y z
N MET A 1 -9.09 -19.76 -6.08
CA MET A 1 -8.05 -19.67 -5.03
C MET A 1 -7.85 -18.19 -4.73
N ALA A 2 -7.93 -17.77 -3.46
CA ALA A 2 -7.73 -16.38 -3.07
C ALA A 2 -6.27 -15.94 -3.28
N GLY A 3 -6.02 -14.64 -3.50
CA GLY A 3 -4.68 -14.12 -3.81
C GLY A 3 -3.62 -14.47 -2.77
N LEU A 4 -3.92 -14.28 -1.48
CA LEU A 4 -2.97 -14.56 -0.39
C LEU A 4 -2.54 -16.03 -0.31
N VAL A 5 -3.44 -16.98 -0.59
CA VAL A 5 -3.08 -18.41 -0.60
C VAL A 5 -2.03 -18.69 -1.67
N LYS A 6 -2.13 -18.03 -2.82
CA LYS A 6 -1.14 -18.17 -3.89
C LYS A 6 0.20 -17.54 -3.53
N MET A 7 0.20 -16.43 -2.79
CA MET A 7 1.43 -15.68 -2.46
C MET A 7 2.14 -16.21 -1.19
N PHE A 8 1.38 -16.64 -0.19
CA PHE A 8 1.88 -16.96 1.16
C PHE A 8 1.41 -18.32 1.70
N GLY A 9 0.63 -19.08 0.93
CA GLY A 9 0.11 -20.39 1.35
C GLY A 9 -1.10 -20.35 2.31
N ALA A 10 -1.45 -19.17 2.85
CA ALA A 10 -2.58 -18.98 3.76
C ALA A 10 -3.47 -17.81 3.34
N GLY A 11 -4.76 -17.87 3.68
CA GLY A 11 -5.75 -16.82 3.34
C GLY A 11 -6.10 -15.87 4.49
N ALA A 12 -5.54 -16.09 5.68
CA ALA A 12 -5.77 -15.25 6.85
C ALA A 12 -4.93 -13.96 6.80
N MET A 13 -5.23 -13.02 7.69
CA MET A 13 -4.38 -11.85 7.93
C MET A 13 -3.01 -12.32 8.42
N THR A 14 -1.92 -11.74 7.91
CA THR A 14 -0.55 -12.20 8.16
C THR A 14 -0.07 -11.90 9.58
N ASN A 15 -0.62 -10.85 10.19
CA ASN A 15 -0.26 -10.36 11.52
C ASN A 15 -1.52 -10.22 12.38
N SER A 16 -1.33 -10.09 13.69
CA SER A 16 -2.39 -9.95 14.67
C SER A 16 -2.88 -8.50 14.75
N ILE A 17 -4.16 -8.30 15.08
CA ILE A 17 -4.74 -6.96 15.27
C ILE A 17 -3.94 -6.09 16.26
N PRO A 18 -3.47 -6.60 17.43
CA PRO A 18 -2.69 -5.79 18.36
C PRO A 18 -1.37 -5.28 17.78
N GLU A 19 -0.76 -5.95 16.81
CA GLU A 19 0.53 -5.52 16.23
C GLU A 19 0.41 -4.20 15.46
N ILE A 20 -0.81 -3.80 15.04
CA ILE A 20 -1.06 -2.53 14.35
C ILE A 20 -0.57 -1.33 15.17
N ARG A 21 -0.69 -1.37 16.51
CA ARG A 21 -0.33 -0.25 17.39
C ARG A 21 1.16 0.07 17.40
N ASP A 22 2.00 -0.84 16.91
CA ASP A 22 3.45 -0.77 16.95
C ASP A 22 4.07 -0.50 15.56
N THR A 23 3.25 -0.31 14.51
CA THR A 23 3.75 0.00 13.16
C THR A 23 4.24 1.44 13.05
N GLU A 24 5.21 1.68 12.16
CA GLU A 24 5.72 3.01 11.82
C GLU A 24 4.93 3.65 10.67
N VAL A 25 4.34 2.84 9.78
CA VAL A 25 3.55 3.29 8.63
C VAL A 25 2.32 2.39 8.47
N MET A 26 1.17 2.99 8.23
CA MET A 26 -0.07 2.32 7.87
C MET A 26 -0.46 2.71 6.46
N PHE A 27 -0.46 1.74 5.55
CA PHE A 27 -1.00 1.89 4.20
C PHE A 27 -2.39 1.25 4.12
N VAL A 28 -3.43 2.09 4.01
CA VAL A 28 -4.83 1.66 3.96
C VAL A 28 -5.36 1.86 2.55
N ILE A 29 -5.54 0.79 1.81
CA ILE A 29 -6.11 0.80 0.45
C ILE A 29 -7.42 0.03 0.40
N GLY A 30 -8.46 0.63 -0.20
CA GLY A 30 -9.75 -0.04 -0.41
C GLY A 30 -10.50 -0.43 0.87
N SER A 31 -10.22 0.22 2.00
CA SER A 31 -10.85 -0.07 3.29
C SER A 31 -11.30 1.20 4.01
N ASN A 32 -12.52 1.16 4.54
CA ASN A 32 -13.05 2.16 5.47
C ASN A 32 -13.07 1.60 6.90
N THR A 33 -11.88 1.32 7.44
CA THR A 33 -11.70 0.60 8.71
C THR A 33 -12.43 1.26 9.88
N THR A 34 -12.52 2.59 9.91
CA THR A 34 -13.19 3.32 11.01
C THR A 34 -14.68 3.05 11.10
N GLU A 35 -15.35 2.79 9.97
CA GLU A 35 -16.76 2.45 9.95
C GLU A 35 -16.98 0.94 10.01
N ALA A 36 -16.21 0.17 9.26
CA ALA A 36 -16.41 -1.27 9.12
C ALA A 36 -15.82 -2.10 10.27
N HIS A 37 -14.73 -1.63 10.89
CA HIS A 37 -13.99 -2.37 11.92
C HIS A 37 -13.51 -1.46 13.06
N PRO A 38 -14.42 -0.92 13.90
CA PRO A 38 -14.07 0.09 14.91
C PRO A 38 -12.98 -0.36 15.91
N ILE A 39 -12.91 -1.66 16.23
CA ILE A 39 -11.86 -2.19 17.11
C ILE A 39 -10.47 -2.10 16.48
N ILE A 40 -10.34 -2.43 15.19
CA ILE A 40 -9.08 -2.28 14.45
C ILE A 40 -8.71 -0.80 14.35
N ALA A 41 -9.70 0.07 14.13
CA ALA A 41 -9.47 1.50 14.08
C ALA A 41 -8.97 2.08 15.42
N MET A 42 -9.29 1.46 16.57
CA MET A 42 -8.69 1.86 17.85
C MET A 42 -7.18 1.59 17.87
N GLU A 43 -6.73 0.43 17.40
CA GLU A 43 -5.30 0.11 17.31
C GLU A 43 -4.56 1.05 16.36
N MET A 44 -5.18 1.37 15.22
CA MET A 44 -4.65 2.38 14.28
C MET A 44 -4.50 3.76 14.93
N LYS A 45 -5.46 4.18 15.77
CA LYS A 45 -5.38 5.44 16.51
C LYS A 45 -4.23 5.45 17.52
N VAL A 46 -3.97 4.31 18.19
CA VAL A 46 -2.80 4.18 19.07
C VAL A 46 -1.49 4.31 18.28
N ALA A 47 -1.39 3.66 17.12
CA ALA A 47 -0.24 3.81 16.22
C ALA A 47 -0.02 5.28 15.82
N ARG A 48 -1.10 5.99 15.42
CA ARG A 48 -1.03 7.43 15.12
C ARG A 48 -0.51 8.26 16.29
N GLN A 49 -1.01 8.01 17.50
CA GLN A 49 -0.56 8.71 18.71
C GLN A 49 0.93 8.48 19.00
N ARG A 50 1.48 7.34 18.56
CA ARG A 50 2.90 7.00 18.68
C ARG A 50 3.76 7.52 17.53
N GLY A 51 3.17 8.22 16.57
CA GLY A 51 3.87 8.86 15.46
C GLY A 51 3.81 8.11 14.13
N ALA A 52 3.10 6.98 14.06
CA ALA A 52 2.98 6.21 12.83
C ALA A 52 2.37 7.04 11.70
N LYS A 53 2.94 6.98 10.49
CA LYS A 53 2.38 7.64 9.30
C LYS A 53 1.13 6.92 8.80
N LEU A 54 0.18 7.66 8.27
CA LEU A 54 -1.03 7.10 7.65
C LEU A 54 -1.14 7.54 6.20
N ILE A 55 -1.14 6.55 5.32
CA ILE A 55 -1.35 6.71 3.88
C ILE A 55 -2.67 6.03 3.54
N VAL A 56 -3.58 6.74 2.88
CA VAL A 56 -4.89 6.23 2.50
C VAL A 56 -5.05 6.28 0.98
N ALA A 57 -5.39 5.16 0.37
CA ALA A 57 -5.79 5.05 -1.02
C ALA A 57 -7.28 4.65 -1.11
N ASP A 58 -8.15 5.64 -1.22
CA ASP A 58 -9.60 5.46 -1.41
C ASP A 58 -10.11 6.54 -2.38
N PRO A 59 -10.97 6.19 -3.36
CA PRO A 59 -11.56 7.17 -4.28
C PRO A 59 -12.41 8.23 -3.56
N ARG A 60 -12.86 7.95 -2.34
CA ARG A 60 -13.70 8.82 -1.52
C ARG A 60 -12.86 9.48 -0.43
N LYS A 61 -13.35 10.61 0.06
CA LYS A 61 -12.81 11.28 1.25
C LYS A 61 -13.51 10.73 2.50
N ILE A 62 -13.15 9.50 2.87
CA ILE A 62 -13.62 8.87 4.12
C ILE A 62 -12.92 9.50 5.33
N TRP A 63 -13.44 9.27 6.54
CA TRP A 63 -12.86 9.83 7.77
C TRP A 63 -11.35 9.55 7.89
N LEU A 64 -10.89 8.34 7.55
CA LEU A 64 -9.46 8.01 7.58
C LEU A 64 -8.64 8.90 6.63
N ALA A 65 -9.17 9.20 5.44
CA ALA A 65 -8.49 10.04 4.46
C ALA A 65 -8.31 11.48 4.96
N GLU A 66 -9.27 12.01 5.73
CA GLU A 66 -9.16 13.35 6.34
C GLU A 66 -8.06 13.44 7.41
N HIS A 67 -7.63 12.30 7.97
CA HIS A 67 -6.61 12.21 9.02
C HIS A 67 -5.30 11.60 8.54
N ALA A 68 -5.18 11.33 7.23
CA ALA A 68 -4.01 10.75 6.61
C ALA A 68 -2.92 11.81 6.40
N ASP A 69 -1.66 11.40 6.52
CA ASP A 69 -0.52 12.19 6.05
C ASP A 69 -0.57 12.31 4.51
N ILE A 70 -0.97 11.24 3.81
CA ILE A 70 -1.15 11.21 2.35
C ILE A 70 -2.50 10.57 2.01
N HIS A 71 -3.31 11.26 1.20
CA HIS A 71 -4.52 10.70 0.58
C HIS A 71 -4.36 10.57 -0.93
N MET A 72 -4.18 9.34 -1.40
CA MET A 72 -4.17 9.01 -2.82
C MET A 72 -5.61 8.76 -3.30
N GLN A 73 -6.27 9.82 -3.76
CA GLN A 73 -7.64 9.76 -4.28
C GLN A 73 -7.72 9.17 -5.70
N LEU A 74 -7.42 7.88 -5.81
CA LEU A 74 -7.39 7.16 -7.08
C LEU A 74 -8.77 7.05 -7.76
N LYS A 75 -8.76 6.90 -9.09
CA LYS A 75 -9.93 6.53 -9.87
C LYS A 75 -10.35 5.09 -9.53
N PRO A 76 -11.64 4.80 -9.29
CA PRO A 76 -12.10 3.44 -9.02
C PRO A 76 -11.64 2.42 -10.08
N GLY A 77 -11.13 1.26 -9.63
CA GLY A 77 -10.69 0.17 -10.50
C GLY A 77 -9.28 0.35 -11.08
N THR A 78 -8.47 1.25 -10.52
CA THR A 78 -7.09 1.50 -10.98
C THR A 78 -6.02 1.10 -9.95
N ASP A 79 -6.42 0.34 -8.94
CA ASP A 79 -5.59 -0.07 -7.80
C ASP A 79 -4.31 -0.79 -8.23
N VAL A 80 -4.40 -1.71 -9.20
CA VAL A 80 -3.22 -2.42 -9.71
C VAL A 80 -2.22 -1.48 -10.39
N PHE A 81 -2.69 -0.44 -11.08
CA PHE A 81 -1.81 0.57 -11.68
C PHE A 81 -1.10 1.40 -10.60
N LEU A 82 -1.82 1.78 -9.54
CA LEU A 82 -1.23 2.49 -8.41
C LEU A 82 -0.15 1.65 -7.72
N LEU A 83 -0.46 0.38 -7.41
CA LEU A 83 0.49 -0.53 -6.76
C LEU A 83 1.73 -0.81 -7.62
N ASN A 84 1.57 -0.97 -8.94
CA ASN A 84 2.71 -1.12 -9.83
C ASN A 84 3.55 0.16 -9.92
N ALA A 85 2.92 1.34 -9.86
CA ALA A 85 3.64 2.60 -9.87
C ALA A 85 4.46 2.82 -8.59
N MET A 86 3.89 2.51 -7.42
CA MET A 86 4.61 2.50 -6.14
C MET A 86 5.76 1.49 -6.17
N ALA A 87 5.50 0.26 -6.63
CA ALA A 87 6.54 -0.76 -6.77
C ALA A 87 7.67 -0.30 -7.71
N LYS A 88 7.33 0.35 -8.83
CA LYS A 88 8.32 0.93 -9.75
C LYS A 88 9.22 1.95 -9.04
N VAL A 89 8.66 2.87 -8.25
CA VAL A 89 9.43 3.84 -7.46
C VAL A 89 10.40 3.12 -6.53
N ILE A 90 9.90 2.13 -5.77
CA ILE A 90 10.71 1.34 -4.83
C ILE A 90 11.90 0.68 -5.55
N VAL A 91 11.67 0.13 -6.75
CA VAL A 91 12.73 -0.50 -7.56
C VAL A 91 13.71 0.53 -8.12
N ASP A 92 13.21 1.57 -8.79
CA ASP A 92 14.03 2.55 -9.49
C ASP A 92 14.90 3.39 -8.54
N GLU A 93 14.45 3.57 -7.30
CA GLU A 93 15.18 4.30 -6.25
C GLU A 93 16.06 3.40 -5.36
N GLY A 94 16.06 2.09 -5.61
CA GLY A 94 16.87 1.15 -4.83
C GLY A 94 16.42 0.99 -3.37
N LEU A 95 15.13 1.19 -3.09
CA LEU A 95 14.53 1.07 -1.76
C LEU A 95 14.15 -0.39 -1.39
N VAL A 96 14.51 -1.34 -2.25
CA VAL A 96 14.23 -2.76 -2.06
C VAL A 96 15.12 -3.39 -1.00
N ASP A 97 14.56 -4.31 -0.21
CA ASP A 97 15.35 -5.24 0.58
C ASP A 97 15.78 -6.43 -0.31
N GLN A 98 16.96 -6.28 -0.92
CA GLN A 98 17.46 -7.30 -1.85
C GLN A 98 17.78 -8.62 -1.14
N GLU A 99 18.23 -8.59 0.11
CA GLU A 99 18.55 -9.80 0.87
C GLU A 99 17.28 -10.62 1.15
N PHE A 100 16.20 -9.95 1.54
CA PHE A 100 14.91 -10.61 1.73
C PHE A 100 14.37 -11.20 0.42
N ILE A 101 14.43 -10.43 -0.67
CA ILE A 101 13.98 -10.86 -1.99
C ILE A 101 14.69 -12.15 -2.42
N ASP A 102 16.02 -12.18 -2.31
CA ASP A 102 16.84 -13.31 -2.76
C ASP A 102 16.58 -14.59 -1.94
N LYS A 103 16.25 -14.44 -0.65
CA LYS A 103 16.08 -15.57 0.27
C LYS A 103 14.64 -16.09 0.38
N HIS A 104 13.65 -15.22 0.19
CA HIS A 104 12.27 -15.49 0.60
C HIS A 104 11.23 -15.30 -0.51
N THR A 105 11.64 -14.93 -1.72
CA THR A 105 10.69 -14.67 -2.82
C THR A 105 11.07 -15.42 -4.10
N GLU A 106 10.13 -15.49 -5.03
CA GLU A 106 10.35 -16.00 -6.39
C GLU A 106 9.79 -15.01 -7.42
N GLY A 107 10.24 -15.11 -8.68
CA GLY A 107 9.72 -14.29 -9.77
C GLY A 107 10.24 -12.84 -9.84
N TRP A 108 11.24 -12.48 -9.02
CA TRP A 108 11.83 -11.13 -8.98
C TRP A 108 12.26 -10.58 -10.36
N PRO A 109 13.01 -11.31 -11.21
CA PRO A 109 13.39 -10.80 -12.53
C PRO A 109 12.19 -10.44 -13.40
N ALA A 110 11.15 -11.29 -13.40
CA ALA A 110 9.95 -11.07 -14.17
C ALA A 110 9.14 -9.86 -13.68
N LEU A 111 9.11 -9.62 -12.36
CA LEU A 111 8.51 -8.41 -11.80
C LEU A 111 9.27 -7.17 -12.27
N ARG A 112 10.59 -7.14 -12.10
CA ARG A 112 11.43 -6.00 -12.50
C ARG A 112 11.30 -5.67 -13.98
N ASP A 113 11.35 -6.68 -14.85
CA ASP A 113 11.21 -6.50 -16.30
C ASP A 113 9.83 -5.99 -16.71
N ASN A 114 8.78 -6.33 -15.94
CA ASN A 114 7.45 -5.76 -16.14
C ASN A 114 7.37 -4.32 -15.65
N LEU A 115 7.90 -4.00 -14.47
CA LEU A 115 7.91 -2.65 -13.91
C LEU A 115 8.70 -1.66 -14.77
N ALA A 116 9.76 -2.12 -15.44
CA ALA A 116 10.55 -1.33 -16.39
C ALA A 116 9.72 -0.76 -17.56
N LYS A 117 8.55 -1.34 -17.86
CA LYS A 117 7.65 -0.91 -18.94
C LYS A 117 6.66 0.18 -18.50
N PHE A 118 6.53 0.43 -17.20
CA PHE A 118 5.62 1.44 -16.67
C PHE A 118 6.34 2.78 -16.53
N THR A 119 5.57 3.87 -16.60
CA THR A 119 6.04 5.21 -16.25
C THR A 119 5.11 5.82 -15.19
N LEU A 120 5.63 6.75 -14.39
CA LEU A 120 4.80 7.44 -13.39
C LEU A 120 3.79 8.38 -14.06
N GLU A 121 4.11 8.91 -15.24
CA GLU A 121 3.22 9.75 -16.04
C GLU A 121 1.99 8.95 -16.53
N GLU A 122 2.17 7.71 -16.97
CA GLU A 122 1.06 6.83 -17.32
C GLU A 122 0.22 6.46 -16.08
N ALA A 123 0.88 6.17 -14.96
CA ALA A 123 0.21 5.89 -13.71
C ALA A 123 -0.65 7.07 -13.25
N GLU A 124 -0.12 8.29 -13.29
CA GLU A 124 -0.86 9.51 -12.97
C GLU A 124 -2.08 9.67 -13.86
N LYS A 125 -1.94 9.48 -15.17
CA LYS A 125 -3.06 9.59 -16.13
C LYS A 125 -4.17 8.58 -15.85
N ILE A 126 -3.81 7.33 -15.53
CA ILE A 126 -4.78 6.25 -15.33
C ILE A 126 -5.44 6.35 -13.97
N THR A 127 -4.63 6.49 -12.92
CA THR A 127 -5.07 6.50 -11.52
C THR A 127 -5.63 7.84 -11.09
N ARG A 128 -5.25 8.95 -11.75
CA ARG A 128 -5.48 10.34 -11.34
C ARG A 128 -4.78 10.76 -10.05
N VAL A 129 -3.86 9.94 -9.54
CA VAL A 129 -3.01 10.29 -8.41
C VAL A 129 -1.75 10.95 -8.96
N PRO A 130 -1.38 12.16 -8.50
CA PRO A 130 -0.16 12.83 -8.97
C PRO A 130 1.07 11.95 -8.79
N ALA A 131 1.95 11.88 -9.80
CA ALA A 131 3.19 11.10 -9.77
C ALA A 131 4.07 11.44 -8.56
N ALA A 132 4.12 12.73 -8.19
CA ALA A 132 4.84 13.18 -7.00
C ALA A 132 4.28 12.58 -5.71
N LEU A 133 2.94 12.45 -5.61
CA LEU A 133 2.29 11.85 -4.45
C LEU A 133 2.50 10.34 -4.40
N ILE A 134 2.50 9.67 -5.56
CA ILE A 134 2.85 8.24 -5.66
C ILE A 134 4.30 7.98 -5.21
N ARG A 135 5.21 8.90 -5.55
CA ARG A 135 6.63 8.81 -5.18
C ARG A 135 6.88 9.12 -3.70
N GLU A 136 6.10 10.04 -3.13
CA GLU A 136 6.18 10.42 -1.71
C GLU A 136 5.58 9.35 -0.79
N ALA A 137 4.53 8.65 -1.25
CA ALA A 137 3.83 7.59 -0.53
C ALA A 137 4.63 6.29 -0.43
#